data_AF-A0A954X1H3-F1
#
_entry.id   AF-A0A954X1H3-F1
#
_cell.length_a   1.000
_cell.length_b   1.000
_cell.length_c   1.000
_cell.angle_alpha   90.00
_cell.angle_beta   90.00
_cell.angle_gamma   90.00
#
_symmetry.space_group_name_H-M   'P 1'
#
loop_
_entity.id
_entity.type
_entity.pdbx_description
1 polymer ?
#
loop_
_entity_poly.entity_id
_entity_poly.type
_entity_poly.pdbx_seq_one_letter_code
_entity_poly.pdbx_strand_id
1 'polypeptide(L)' 'PGPAERWRPIVMPINGPLHDSIDPFVTEVWKQIKNWGIAVPGGYWKPVLTVDVGPGGEARYAELRALLENSGLDVQRKGN' A
#
# COMPACT_ATOMS: atom_id res chain seq x y z
N PRO A 1 10.94 -24.56 -2.90
CA PRO A 1 10.99 -23.09 -3.13
C PRO A 1 11.76 -22.37 -2.01
N GLY A 2 12.77 -21.58 -2.37
CA GLY A 2 13.58 -20.81 -1.41
C GLY A 2 12.80 -19.62 -0.80
N PRO A 3 13.26 -19.04 0.32
CA PRO A 3 12.58 -17.93 1.00
C PRO A 3 12.34 -16.71 0.10
N ALA A 4 13.23 -16.44 -0.85
CA ALA A 4 13.20 -15.27 -1.73
C ALA A 4 12.07 -15.29 -2.77
N GLU A 5 11.46 -16.45 -3.05
CA GLU A 5 10.46 -16.57 -4.11
C GLU A 5 9.02 -16.30 -3.63
N ARG A 6 8.80 -16.27 -2.30
CA ARG A 6 7.48 -16.01 -1.70
C ARG A 6 7.02 -14.56 -1.76
N TRP A 7 7.93 -13.61 -2.02
CA TRP A 7 7.62 -12.18 -2.00
C TRP A 7 8.33 -11.47 -3.15
N ARG A 8 7.85 -11.66 -4.39
CA ARG A 8 8.28 -10.79 -5.48
C ARG A 8 7.65 -9.41 -5.25
N PRO A 9 8.45 -8.33 -5.13
CA PRO A 9 7.89 -6.99 -5.01
C PRO A 9 7.00 -6.70 -6.22
N ILE A 10 5.78 -6.23 -5.97
CA ILE A 10 4.92 -5.69 -7.02
C ILE A 10 5.46 -4.28 -7.30
N VAL A 11 6.07 -4.10 -8.48
CA VAL A 11 6.58 -2.80 -8.91
C VAL A 11 5.49 -2.11 -9.73
N MET A 12 5.02 -0.97 -9.26
CA MET A 12 4.07 -0.14 -9.99
C MET A 12 4.75 1.18 -10.38
N PRO A 13 5.00 1.40 -11.68
CA PRO A 13 5.56 2.66 -12.15
C PRO A 13 4.53 3.77 -11.96
N ILE A 14 4.97 4.90 -11.40
CA ILE A 14 4.18 6.13 -11.35
C ILE A 14 4.49 6.90 -12.63
N ASN A 15 3.59 6.85 -13.59
CA ASN A 15 3.70 7.59 -14.85
C ASN A 15 2.82 8.84 -14.76
N GLY A 16 3.41 10.02 -14.57
CA GLY A 16 2.66 11.28 -14.45
C GLY A 16 2.21 11.60 -13.02
N PRO A 17 1.06 12.26 -12.83
CA PRO A 17 0.48 12.52 -11.51
C PRO A 17 0.24 11.23 -10.72
N LEU A 18 0.43 11.25 -9.40
CA LEU A 18 0.25 10.05 -8.57
C LEU A 18 -1.21 9.56 -8.59
N HIS A 19 -2.14 10.50 -8.74
CA HIS A 19 -3.58 10.23 -8.85
C HIS A 19 -3.89 9.20 -9.95
N ASP A 20 -3.23 9.28 -11.11
CA ASP A 20 -3.52 8.36 -12.24
C ASP A 20 -3.07 6.92 -11.95
N SER A 21 -2.16 6.74 -10.98
CA SER A 21 -1.60 5.45 -10.59
C SER A 21 -2.18 4.91 -9.27
N ILE A 22 -3.05 5.67 -8.58
CA ILE A 22 -3.53 5.30 -7.24
C ILE A 22 -4.58 4.19 -7.27
N ASP A 23 -5.48 4.20 -8.26
CA ASP A 23 -6.53 3.17 -8.36
C ASP A 23 -5.97 1.77 -8.66
N PRO A 24 -5.01 1.61 -9.60
CA PRO A 24 -4.29 0.34 -9.76
C PRO A 24 -3.57 -0.10 -8.49
N PHE A 25 -2.94 0.85 -7.77
CA PHE A 25 -2.26 0.57 -6.50
C PHE A 25 -3.22 0.00 -5.45
N VAL A 26 -4.34 0.69 -5.22
CA VAL A 26 -5.36 0.27 -4.23
C VAL A 26 -5.95 -1.09 -4.62
N THR A 27 -6.16 -1.34 -5.91
CA THR A 27 -6.63 -2.63 -6.42
C THR A 27 -5.70 -3.79 -6.05
N GLU A 28 -4.38 -3.62 -6.21
CA GLU A 28 -3.40 -4.65 -5.83
C GLU A 28 -3.34 -4.87 -4.31
N VAL A 29 -3.48 -3.81 -3.51
CA VAL A 29 -3.57 -3.94 -2.05
C VAL A 29 -4.80 -4.77 -1.65
N TRP A 30 -5.96 -4.50 -2.24
CA TRP A 30 -7.17 -5.29 -1.97
C TRP A 30 -7.03 -6.76 -2.37
N LYS A 31 -6.33 -7.08 -3.46
CA LYS A 31 -6.03 -8.47 -3.83
C LYS A 31 -5.20 -9.17 -2.76
N GLN A 32 -4.24 -8.49 -2.16
CA GLN A 32 -3.44 -9.05 -1.06
C GLN A 32 -4.28 -9.27 0.20
N ILE A 33 -5.15 -8.33 0.56
CA ILE A 33 -6.04 -8.46 1.72
C ILE A 33 -7.00 -9.65 1.57
N LYS A 34 -7.51 -9.88 0.37
CA LYS A 34 -8.38 -11.05 0.09
C LYS A 34 -7.69 -12.38 0.39
N ASN A 35 -6.36 -12.44 0.29
CA ASN A 35 -5.59 -13.64 0.59
C ASN A 35 -5.41 -13.89 2.11
N TRP A 36 -5.77 -12.95 2.98
CA TRP A 36 -5.70 -13.12 4.44
C TRP A 36 -6.83 -14.01 4.99
N GLY A 37 -7.84 -14.32 4.17
CA GLY A 37 -8.97 -15.15 4.56
C GLY A 37 -10.00 -14.40 5.39
N ILE A 38 -10.82 -15.15 6.13
CA ILE A 38 -11.94 -14.59 6.89
C ILE A 38 -11.41 -13.97 8.19
N ALA A 39 -11.80 -12.73 8.48
CA ALA A 39 -11.56 -12.13 9.78
C ALA A 39 -12.35 -12.86 10.88
N VAL A 40 -11.95 -12.70 12.14
CA VAL A 40 -12.73 -13.21 13.29
C VAL A 40 -14.16 -12.63 13.27
N PRO A 41 -15.17 -13.32 13.85
CA PRO A 41 -16.55 -12.81 13.90
C PRO A 41 -16.62 -11.40 14.49
N GLY A 42 -17.23 -10.46 13.75
CA GLY A 42 -17.32 -9.04 14.13
C GLY A 42 -16.03 -8.22 13.89
N GLY A 43 -14.95 -8.86 13.44
CA GLY A 43 -13.70 -8.20 13.06
C GLY A 43 -13.64 -7.85 11.57
N TYR A 44 -12.68 -6.99 11.23
CA TYR A 44 -12.33 -6.66 9.84
C TYR A 44 -10.81 -6.59 9.69
N TRP A 45 -10.33 -6.83 8.48
CA TRP A 45 -8.93 -6.62 8.16
C TRP A 45 -8.66 -5.15 7.92
N LYS A 46 -7.72 -4.57 8.68
CA LYS A 46 -7.22 -3.21 8.47
C LYS A 46 -5.79 -3.27 7.91
N PRO A 47 -5.58 -2.96 6.63
CA PRO A 47 -4.25 -2.92 6.06
C PRO A 47 -3.47 -1.69 6.53
N VAL A 48 -2.20 -1.91 6.87
CA VAL A 48 -1.24 -0.85 7.18
C VAL A 48 -0.18 -0.81 6.09
N LEU A 49 -0.12 0.29 5.35
CA LEU A 49 0.90 0.57 4.35
C LEU A 49 2.07 1.28 5.02
N THR A 50 3.15 0.55 5.26
CA THR A 50 4.41 1.13 5.74
C THR A 50 5.24 1.62 4.54
N VAL A 51 5.52 2.92 4.48
CA VAL A 51 6.20 3.56 3.35
C VAL A 51 7.62 3.94 3.73
N ASP A 52 8.58 3.41 2.98
CA ASP A 52 9.96 3.89 3.00
C ASP A 52 10.08 5.11 2.08
N VAL A 53 10.54 6.23 2.61
CA VAL A 53 10.58 7.51 1.89
C VAL A 53 12.03 7.94 1.81
N GLY A 54 12.62 7.75 0.64
CA GLY A 54 13.98 8.20 0.34
C GLY A 54 14.09 9.73 0.23
N PRO A 55 15.33 10.26 0.16
CA PRO A 55 15.58 11.70 0.07
C PRO A 55 14.81 12.35 -1.09
N GLY A 56 14.05 13.41 -0.79
CA GLY A 56 13.24 14.15 -1.77
C GLY A 56 11.86 13.52 -2.06
N GLY A 57 11.52 12.40 -1.42
CA GLY A 57 10.24 11.72 -1.58
C GLY A 57 9.09 12.31 -0.76
N GLU A 58 9.35 13.31 0.10
CA GLU A 58 8.40 13.87 1.06
C GLU A 58 7.11 14.39 0.42
N ALA A 59 7.23 15.11 -0.69
CA ALA A 59 6.07 15.65 -1.41
C ALA A 59 5.17 14.52 -1.96
N ARG A 60 5.78 13.46 -2.51
CA ARG A 60 5.05 12.29 -3.01
C ARG A 60 4.43 11.48 -1.88
N TYR A 61 5.09 11.39 -0.74
CA TYR A 61 4.50 10.77 0.45
C TYR A 61 3.28 11.54 0.96
N ALA A 62 3.35 12.87 0.99
CA ALA A 62 2.22 13.72 1.39
C ALA A 62 1.03 13.58 0.41
N GLU A 63 1.31 13.59 -0.90
CA GLU A 63 0.31 13.35 -1.95
C GLU A 63 -0.32 11.96 -1.81
N LEU A 64 0.48 10.91 -1.61
CA LEU A 64 0.00 9.55 -1.37
C LEU A 64 -0.95 9.48 -0.16
N ARG A 65 -0.57 10.10 0.95
CA ARG A 65 -1.37 10.12 2.18
C ARG A 65 -2.71 10.83 1.96
N ALA A 66 -2.70 11.95 1.23
CA ALA A 66 -3.92 12.69 0.90
C ALA A 66 -4.84 11.88 -0.03
N LEU A 67 -4.29 11.24 -1.06
CA LEU A 67 -5.07 10.42 -2.00
C LEU A 67 -5.68 9.18 -1.34
N LEU A 68 -5.01 8.61 -0.33
CA LEU A 68 -5.50 7.43 0.40
C LEU A 68 -6.31 7.78 1.64
N GLU A 69 -6.57 9.06 1.90
CA GLU A 69 -7.42 9.47 3.01
C GLU A 69 -8.82 8.87 2.83
N ASN A 70 -9.37 8.29 3.91
CA ASN A 70 -10.67 7.60 3.91
C ASN A 70 -10.78 6.35 3.00
N SER A 71 -9.67 5.84 2.43
CA SER A 71 -9.66 4.61 1.63
C SER A 71 -9.79 3.31 2.45
N GLY A 72 -9.73 3.41 3.79
CA GLY A 72 -9.61 2.26 4.69
C GLY A 72 -8.19 1.71 4.82
N LEU A 73 -7.22 2.25 4.07
CA LEU A 73 -5.79 1.96 4.21
C LEU A 73 -5.15 2.91 5.21
N ASP A 74 -4.43 2.37 6.19
CA ASP A 74 -3.65 3.18 7.13
C ASP A 74 -2.23 3.38 6.58
N VAL A 75 -1.88 4.62 6.23
CA VAL A 75 -0.59 4.95 5.62
C VAL A 75 0.35 5.50 6.68
N GLN A 76 1.44 4.78 6.92
CA GLN A 76 2.44 5.12 7.92
C GLN A 76 3.81 5.22 7.28
N ARG A 77 4.61 6.20 7.70
CA ARG A 77 6.03 6.22 7.33
C ARG A 77 6.73 5.12 8.12
N LYS A 78 7.65 4.41 7.49
CA LYS A 78 8.52 3.48 8.20
C LYS A 78 9.27 4.25 9.27
N GLY A 79 9.06 3.91 10.54
CA GLY A 79 9.86 4.43 11.64
C GLY A 79 11.30 3.94 11.48
N ASN A 80 12.27 4.83 11.66
CA ASN A 80 13.67 4.46 11.82
C ASN A 80 13.90 3.77 13.17
#